data_AF-A0A956CNA2-F1
#
_entry.id   AF-A0A956CNA2-F1
#
_cell.length_a   1.000
_cell.length_b   1.000
_cell.length_c   1.000
_cell.angle_alpha   90.00
_cell.angle_beta   90.00
_cell.angle_gamma   90.00
#
_symmetry.space_group_name_H-M   'P 1'
#
loop_
_entity.id
_entity.type
_entity.pdbx_description
1 polymer ?
#
loop_
_entity_poly.entity_id
_entity_poly.type
_entity_poly.pdbx_seq_one_letter_code
_entity_poly.pdbx_strand_id
1 'polypeptide(L)'
;METTATRAVALTLGGLRRVRALKGLLVGTLLFNLLDLVLTLVVVLTGLAIEANPVMAEALDAGPLPFSLVKLALVSMGVWIIWRYRHRPAAVFAGGAVFAAYVFVLFVHMKGVHLASLAMVMVPN
;
A
#
# COMPACT_ATOMS: atom_id res chain seq x y z
N MET A 1 -38.54 1.60 -28.57
CA MET A 1 -37.14 1.55 -29.10
C MET A 1 -36.11 2.23 -28.18
N GLU A 2 -36.50 2.83 -27.05
CA GLU A 2 -35.59 3.51 -26.09
C GLU A 2 -34.70 2.59 -25.20
N THR A 3 -34.93 1.28 -25.21
CA THR A 3 -34.39 0.36 -24.20
C THR A 3 -32.97 -0.11 -24.44
N THR A 4 -32.50 -0.16 -25.69
CA THR A 4 -31.18 -0.72 -26.03
C THR A 4 -30.05 0.30 -25.86
N ALA A 5 -30.27 1.55 -26.28
CA ALA A 5 -29.29 2.63 -26.14
C ALA A 5 -29.01 2.95 -24.66
N THR A 6 -30.06 3.04 -23.84
CA THR A 6 -29.97 3.30 -22.40
C THR A 6 -29.15 2.23 -21.66
N ARG A 7 -29.34 0.95 -22.03
CA ARG A 7 -28.55 -0.16 -21.46
C ARG A 7 -27.08 -0.11 -21.88
N ALA A 8 -26.79 0.19 -23.14
CA ALA A 8 -25.41 0.30 -23.63
C ALA A 8 -24.63 1.44 -22.93
N VAL A 9 -25.28 2.59 -22.73
CA VAL A 9 -24.70 3.72 -21.98
C VAL A 9 -24.45 3.35 -20.52
N ALA A 10 -25.41 2.71 -19.84
CA ALA A 10 -25.26 2.30 -18.45
C ALA A 10 -24.09 1.30 -18.24
N LEU A 11 -23.93 0.32 -19.14
CA LEU A 11 -22.81 -0.64 -19.10
C LEU A 11 -21.46 0.05 -19.29
N THR A 12 -21.39 1.00 -20.23
CA THR A 12 -20.16 1.77 -20.51
C THR A 12 -19.77 2.64 -19.32
N LEU A 13 -20.73 3.37 -18.73
CA LEU A 13 -20.52 4.18 -17.53
C LEU A 13 -20.09 3.31 -16.34
N GLY A 14 -20.70 2.13 -16.16
CA GLY A 14 -20.32 1.17 -15.13
C GLY A 14 -18.87 0.70 -15.26
N GLY A 15 -18.43 0.36 -16.48
CA GLY A 15 -17.04 -0.01 -16.77
C GLY A 15 -16.05 1.13 -16.48
N LEU A 16 -16.37 2.36 -16.90
CA LEU A 16 -15.54 3.53 -16.65
C LEU A 16 -15.40 3.85 -15.15
N ARG A 17 -16.49 3.81 -14.39
CA ARG A 17 -16.46 4.02 -12.92
C ARG A 17 -15.59 2.95 -12.24
N ARG A 18 -15.69 1.70 -12.68
CA ARG A 18 -14.87 0.59 -12.16
C ARG A 18 -13.38 0.81 -12.37
N VAL A 19 -12.97 1.19 -13.59
CA VAL A 19 -11.56 1.45 -13.89
C VAL A 19 -11.02 2.65 -13.13
N ARG A 20 -11.83 3.71 -12.96
CA ARG A 20 -11.46 4.88 -12.14
C ARG A 20 -11.27 4.52 -10.67
N ALA A 21 -12.20 3.74 -10.09
CA ALA A 21 -12.10 3.27 -8.72
C ALA A 21 -10.84 2.41 -8.51
N LEU A 22 -10.59 1.45 -9.43
CA LEU A 22 -9.37 0.65 -9.38
C LEU A 22 -8.11 1.50 -9.46
N LYS A 23 -8.05 2.47 -10.38
CA LYS A 23 -6.93 3.40 -10.48
C LYS A 23 -6.69 4.14 -9.15
N GLY A 24 -7.76 4.63 -8.51
CA GLY A 24 -7.68 5.29 -7.20
C GLY A 24 -7.10 4.38 -6.12
N LEU A 25 -7.59 3.14 -6.02
CA LEU A 25 -7.10 2.14 -5.06
C LEU A 25 -5.61 1.83 -5.27
N LEU A 26 -5.19 1.65 -6.52
CA LEU A 26 -3.79 1.35 -6.85
C LEU A 26 -2.86 2.53 -6.59
N VAL A 27 -3.27 3.76 -6.94
CA VAL A 27 -2.51 4.98 -6.63
C VAL A 27 -2.41 5.16 -5.11
N GLY A 28 -3.51 4.99 -4.38
CA GLY A 28 -3.52 5.05 -2.92
C GLY A 28 -2.58 4.01 -2.29
N THR A 29 -2.56 2.79 -2.84
CA THR A 29 -1.64 1.72 -2.41
C THR A 29 -0.18 2.13 -2.56
N LEU A 30 0.20 2.72 -3.70
CA LEU A 30 1.57 3.19 -3.92
C LEU A 30 1.96 4.32 -2.97
N LEU A 31 1.04 5.27 -2.72
CA LEU A 31 1.28 6.36 -1.76
C LEU A 31 1.44 5.85 -0.34
N PHE A 32 0.58 4.91 0.10
CA PHE A 32 0.71 4.29 1.41
C PHE A 32 1.94 3.42 1.53
N ASN A 33 2.38 2.76 0.46
CA ASN A 33 3.64 2.05 0.47
C ASN A 33 4.86 2.98 0.63
N LEU A 34 4.84 4.15 -0.02
CA LEU A 34 5.89 5.15 0.17
C LEU A 34 5.92 5.67 1.61
N LEU A 35 4.75 5.99 2.18
CA LEU A 35 4.65 6.43 3.56
C LEU A 35 5.10 5.33 4.55
N ASP A 36 4.69 4.09 4.32
CA ASP A 36 5.12 2.91 5.07
C ASP A 36 6.65 2.73 5.02
N LEU A 37 7.27 2.86 3.84
CA LEU A 37 8.73 2.83 3.71
C LEU A 37 9.41 3.90 4.57
N VAL A 38 8.94 5.15 4.51
CA VAL A 38 9.50 6.25 5.32
C VAL A 38 9.37 5.94 6.82
N LEU A 39 8.20 5.50 7.26
CA LEU A 39 7.96 5.17 8.67
C LEU A 39 8.85 4.01 9.13
N THR A 40 8.98 2.94 8.34
CA THR A 40 9.84 1.82 8.70
C THR A 40 11.30 2.25 8.80
N LEU A 41 11.81 3.04 7.84
CA LEU A 41 13.18 3.55 7.89
C LEU A 41 13.43 4.42 9.12
N VAL A 42 12.51 5.32 9.47
CA VAL A 42 12.64 6.14 10.68
C VAL A 42 12.73 5.24 11.91
N VAL A 43 11.84 4.28 12.07
CA VAL A 43 11.78 3.40 13.24
C VAL A 43 13.04 2.51 13.35
N VAL A 44 13.48 1.93 12.24
CA VAL A 44 14.65 1.04 12.24
C VAL A 44 15.95 1.81 12.42
N LEU A 45 16.13 2.92 11.71
CA LEU A 45 17.37 3.71 11.77
C LEU A 45 17.57 4.42 13.11
N THR A 46 16.49 4.65 13.85
CA THR A 46 16.55 5.17 15.23
C THR A 46 16.68 4.06 16.28
N GLY A 47 16.68 2.79 15.88
CA GLY A 47 16.76 1.64 16.79
C GLY A 47 15.49 1.41 17.62
N LEU A 48 14.37 2.04 17.25
CA LEU A 48 13.11 1.98 18.01
C LEU A 48 12.39 0.64 17.86
N ALA A 49 12.54 -0.04 16.73
CA ALA A 49 12.03 -1.40 16.53
C ALA A 49 12.86 -2.16 15.49
N ILE A 50 12.67 -3.47 15.48
CA ILE A 50 13.21 -4.37 14.46
C ILE A 50 12.17 -4.64 13.37
N GLU A 51 12.63 -4.96 12.16
CA GLU A 51 11.76 -5.39 11.07
C GLU A 51 11.18 -6.78 11.36
N ALA A 52 9.84 -6.89 11.41
CA ALA A 52 9.16 -8.14 11.73
C ALA A 52 9.03 -9.07 10.51
N ASN A 53 9.12 -8.53 9.30
CA ASN A 53 9.05 -9.31 8.07
C ASN A 53 10.43 -9.93 7.74
N PRO A 54 10.59 -11.27 7.77
CA PRO A 54 11.90 -11.91 7.58
C PRO A 54 12.57 -11.57 6.24
N VAL A 55 11.78 -11.50 5.16
CA VAL A 55 12.29 -11.14 3.82
C VAL A 55 12.81 -9.70 3.79
N MET A 56 12.11 -8.81 4.48
CA MET A 56 12.52 -7.41 4.58
C MET A 56 13.67 -7.22 5.57
N ALA A 57 13.78 -8.06 6.61
CA ALA A 57 14.90 -8.05 7.53
C ALA A 57 16.21 -8.41 6.82
N GLU A 58 16.22 -9.44 5.97
CA GLU A 58 17.39 -9.76 5.13
C GLU A 58 17.75 -8.60 4.19
N ALA A 59 16.75 -7.95 3.59
CA ALA A 59 16.99 -6.78 2.74
C ALA A 59 17.51 -5.58 3.53
N LEU A 60 17.12 -5.45 4.80
CA LEU A 60 17.58 -4.40 5.70
C LEU A 60 19.01 -4.61 6.18
N ASP A 61 19.43 -5.86 6.40
CA ASP A 61 20.80 -6.22 6.75
C ASP A 61 21.79 -5.83 5.64
N ALA A 62 21.35 -5.89 4.37
CA ALA A 62 22.11 -5.37 3.23
C ALA A 62 22.16 -3.83 3.16
N GLY A 63 21.31 -3.14 3.94
CA GLY A 63 21.28 -1.70 4.12
C GLY A 63 19.95 -1.04 3.73
N PRO A 64 19.78 0.27 4.03
CA PRO A 64 18.53 0.98 3.81
C PRO A 64 18.12 1.10 2.34
N LEU A 65 19.10 1.15 1.43
CA LEU A 65 18.85 1.25 -0.01
C LEU A 65 18.32 -0.06 -0.59
N PRO A 66 18.97 -1.23 -0.40
CA PRO A 66 18.40 -2.53 -0.78
C PRO A 66 17.01 -2.77 -0.21
N PHE A 67 16.80 -2.47 1.08
CA PHE A 67 15.48 -2.51 1.72
C PHE A 67 14.43 -1.70 0.95
N SER A 68 14.74 -0.44 0.66
CA SER A 68 13.84 0.47 -0.06
C SER A 68 13.50 -0.06 -1.46
N LEU A 69 14.51 -0.54 -2.18
CA LEU A 69 14.35 -1.07 -3.54
C LEU A 69 13.46 -2.32 -3.56
N VAL A 70 13.71 -3.28 -2.67
CA VAL A 70 12.90 -4.51 -2.58
C VAL A 70 11.45 -4.17 -2.24
N LYS A 71 11.24 -3.29 -1.25
CA LYS A 71 9.90 -2.88 -0.81
C LYS A 71 9.11 -2.23 -1.95
N LEU A 72 9.72 -1.27 -2.64
CA LEU A 72 9.09 -0.56 -3.75
C LEU A 72 8.86 -1.48 -4.96
N ALA A 73 9.81 -2.37 -5.26
CA ALA A 73 9.70 -3.30 -6.39
C ALA A 73 8.55 -4.29 -6.20
N LEU A 74 8.43 -4.91 -5.01
CA LEU A 74 7.37 -5.88 -4.72
C LEU A 74 5.98 -5.28 -4.88
N VAL A 75 5.78 -4.08 -4.34
CA VAL A 75 4.47 -3.41 -4.37
C VAL A 75 4.15 -2.88 -5.74
N SER A 76 5.12 -2.26 -6.41
CA SER A 76 4.96 -1.78 -7.79
C SER A 76 4.64 -2.94 -8.73
N MET A 77 5.27 -4.11 -8.54
CA MET A 77 4.96 -5.33 -9.29
C MET A 77 3.53 -5.80 -9.05
N GLY A 78 3.09 -5.87 -7.79
CA GLY A 78 1.71 -6.25 -7.45
C GLY A 78 0.67 -5.29 -8.07
N VAL A 79 0.91 -3.98 -7.95
CA VAL A 79 0.07 -2.94 -8.58
C VAL A 79 0.04 -3.08 -10.10
N TRP A 80 1.20 -3.31 -10.72
CA TRP A 80 1.30 -3.52 -12.16
C TRP A 80 0.53 -4.76 -12.62
N ILE A 81 0.62 -5.89 -11.91
CA ILE A 81 -0.14 -7.11 -12.21
C ILE A 81 -1.65 -6.83 -12.13
N ILE A 82 -2.12 -6.21 -11.05
CA ILE A 82 -3.55 -5.89 -10.89
C ILE A 82 -4.02 -4.96 -12.03
N TRP A 83 -3.22 -3.94 -12.37
CA TRP A 83 -3.52 -3.03 -13.48
C TRP A 83 -3.51 -3.72 -14.85
N ARG A 84 -2.61 -4.69 -15.07
CA ARG A 84 -2.52 -5.51 -16.28
C ARG A 84 -3.78 -6.35 -16.47
N TYR A 85 -4.38 -6.81 -15.38
CA TYR A 85 -5.62 -7.60 -15.35
C TYR A 85 -6.88 -6.77 -15.01
N ARG A 86 -6.85 -5.43 -15.14
CA ARG A 86 -7.98 -4.52 -14.83
C ARG A 86 -9.31 -4.83 -15.52
N HIS A 87 -9.28 -5.58 -16.62
CA HIS A 87 -10.47 -6.02 -17.35
C HIS A 87 -11.21 -7.18 -16.64
N ARG A 88 -10.54 -7.89 -15.71
CA ARG A 88 -11.16 -8.94 -14.90
C ARG A 88 -11.96 -8.32 -13.75
N PRO A 89 -13.17 -8.83 -13.44
CA PRO A 89 -13.98 -8.32 -12.33
C PRO A 89 -13.27 -8.45 -10.97
N ALA A 90 -12.41 -9.46 -10.81
CA ALA A 90 -11.62 -9.70 -9.61
C ALA A 90 -10.58 -8.58 -9.31
N ALA A 91 -10.18 -7.78 -10.31
CA ALA A 91 -9.14 -6.76 -10.12
C ALA A 91 -9.52 -5.69 -9.10
N VAL A 92 -10.80 -5.33 -9.00
CA VAL A 92 -11.29 -4.36 -8.01
C VAL A 92 -11.24 -4.92 -6.60
N PHE A 93 -11.63 -6.19 -6.43
CA PHE A 93 -11.54 -6.87 -5.14
C PHE A 93 -10.08 -7.02 -4.70
N ALA A 94 -9.20 -7.45 -5.61
CA ALA A 94 -7.77 -7.54 -5.35
C ALA A 94 -7.17 -6.17 -4.99
N GLY A 95 -7.47 -5.13 -5.77
CA GLY A 95 -7.02 -3.77 -5.48
C GLY A 95 -7.52 -3.24 -4.13
N GLY A 96 -8.79 -3.51 -3.79
CA GLY A 96 -9.36 -3.15 -2.49
C GLY A 96 -8.72 -3.90 -1.33
N ALA A 97 -8.46 -5.20 -1.48
CA ALA A 97 -7.82 -6.02 -0.46
C ALA A 97 -6.37 -5.56 -0.19
N VAL A 98 -5.58 -5.30 -1.23
CA VAL A 98 -4.21 -4.78 -1.09
C VAL A 98 -4.21 -3.40 -0.44
N PHE A 99 -5.12 -2.51 -0.86
CA PHE A 99 -5.27 -1.19 -0.23
C PHE A 99 -5.61 -1.30 1.27
N ALA A 100 -6.56 -2.17 1.63
CA ALA A 100 -6.95 -2.40 3.03
C ALA A 100 -5.79 -2.96 3.86
N ALA A 101 -4.99 -3.89 3.31
CA ALA A 101 -3.79 -4.39 3.96
C ALA A 101 -2.78 -3.25 4.23
N TYR A 102 -2.59 -2.34 3.28
CA TYR A 102 -1.73 -1.18 3.47
C TYR A 102 -2.23 -0.20 4.54
N VAL A 103 -3.54 0.07 4.56
CA VAL A 103 -4.16 0.87 5.63
C VAL A 103 -3.91 0.22 7.01
N PHE A 104 -4.07 -1.10 7.10
CA PHE A 104 -3.82 -1.84 8.34
C PHE A 104 -2.37 -1.74 8.80
N VAL A 105 -1.41 -1.97 7.90
CA VAL A 105 0.03 -1.87 8.22
C VAL A 105 0.40 -0.46 8.68
N LEU A 106 -0.16 0.57 8.04
CA LEU A 106 0.07 1.97 8.43
C LEU A 106 -0.49 2.26 9.83
N PHE A 107 -1.65 1.71 10.16
CA PHE A 107 -2.24 1.84 11.49
C PHE A 107 -1.37 1.20 12.58
N VAL A 108 -0.75 0.04 12.26
CA VAL A 108 0.22 -0.62 13.15
C VAL A 108 1.47 0.25 13.36
N HIS A 109 2.05 0.80 12.29
CA HIS A 109 3.19 1.71 12.39
C HIS A 109 2.87 2.96 13.21
N MET A 110 1.69 3.56 13.01
CA MET A 110 1.29 4.77 13.74
C MET A 110 1.18 4.53 15.25
N LYS A 111 0.67 3.36 15.67
CA LYS A 111 0.70 2.95 17.08
C LYS A 111 2.12 2.78 17.60
N GLY A 112 3.00 2.13 16.83
CA GLY A 112 4.41 1.94 17.18
C GLY A 112 5.15 3.27 17.37
N VAL A 113 5.02 4.20 16.42
CA VAL A 113 5.62 5.54 16.49
C VAL A 113 5.08 6.34 17.66
N HIS A 114 3.77 6.30 17.91
CA HIS A 114 3.16 7.00 19.05
C HIS A 114 3.71 6.48 20.39
N LEU A 115 3.80 5.16 20.57
CA LEU A 115 4.37 4.56 21.77
C LEU A 115 5.86 4.94 21.96
N ALA A 116 6.64 4.93 20.87
CA ALA A 116 8.03 5.35 20.91
C ALA A 116 8.20 6.83 21.30
N SER A 117 7.34 7.72 20.78
CA SER A 117 7.38 9.14 21.12
C SER A 117 7.08 9.41 22.59
N LEU A 118 6.13 8.68 23.19
CA LEU A 118 5.86 8.76 24.63
C LEU A 118 7.04 8.25 25.47
N ALA A 119 7.70 7.16 25.05
CA ALA A 119 8.86 6.62 25.73
C ALA A 119 10.04 7.62 25.74
N MET A 120 10.31 8.29 24.61
CA MET A 120 11.36 9.32 24.55
C MET A 120 11.06 10.54 25.43
N VAL A 121 9.78 10.92 25.60
CA VAL A 121 9.39 12.04 26.49
C VAL A 121 9.52 11.67 27.97
N MET A 122 9.42 10.40 28.33
CA MET A 122 9.48 9.93 29.73
C MET A 122 10.89 9.61 30.24
N VAL A 123 11.90 9.52 29.38
CA VAL A 123 13.31 9.37 29.82
C VAL A 123 13.89 10.77 30.04
N PRO A 124 14.16 11.20 31.28
CA PRO A 124 14.81 12.49 31.53
C PRO A 124 16.28 12.41 31.07
N ASN A 125 16.74 13.47 30.40
CA ASN A 125 18.16 13.70 30.06
C ASN A 125 19.04 13.83 31.31
#